data_AF-A0A9W8CWF8-F1
#
_entry.id   AF-A0A9W8CWF8-F1
#
_cell.length_a   1.000
_cell.length_b   1.000
_cell.length_c   1.000
_cell.angle_alpha   90.00
_cell.angle_beta   90.00
_cell.angle_gamma   90.00
#
_symmetry.space_group_name_H-M   'P 1'
#
loop_
_entity.id
_entity.type
_entity.pdbx_description
1 polymer ?
#
loop_
_entity_poly.entity_id
_entity_poly.type
_entity_poly.pdbx_seq_one_letter_code
_entity_poly.pdbx_strand_id
1 'polypeptide(L)'
;EAMVFANAAVARRIHQTFPSAALLRRHRSPAPERFERLVQAVRAKGFEIDCSSNAALATSLQAIARATASRDPETVFLAKSMATLAMQEAEYFATGDCASEGEFAHYGLAEGFYTHFTSPIRRYADVIVHRQLLAALARDGGAGGEPAAMEARQWVGAAAAQLNRRNRQSKLAQRESTELFQSRYVSQRTLGAAEHLVADGVVAEVRTNGLIVYVPRFGIRGPVHLRDKSGHIKLPLSALSGNARDIDSHVDGCTDFDVGASQLSIRLPVNVPVFQLGSPVLAFAVFDRVKVALRVLETRRRRPPVYLTLVSRGKASVKDVKAYRSTLAPLDRQLRLSAASARVTEQQKQHHGRAGGGVVAAQQGGVATDPGTSAGSSGGGKKSKKQAVDFYAVLEKFGELSLLETRCGPQTL
;
A
#
# COMPACT_ATOMS: atom_id res chain seq x y z
N GLU A 1 -6.20 26.66 -10.34
CA GLU A 1 -6.83 26.86 -11.66
C GLU A 1 -5.97 27.67 -12.63
N ALA A 2 -5.39 28.81 -12.22
CA ALA A 2 -4.50 29.62 -13.08
C ALA A 2 -3.38 28.82 -13.78
N MET A 3 -2.74 27.87 -13.08
CA MET A 3 -1.69 27.03 -13.67
C MET A 3 -2.23 26.06 -14.74
N VAL A 4 -3.45 25.54 -14.56
CA VAL A 4 -4.10 24.65 -15.55
C VAL A 4 -4.43 25.46 -16.80
N PHE A 5 -5.00 26.65 -16.62
CA PHE A 5 -5.29 27.58 -17.71
C PHE A 5 -4.02 27.96 -18.49
N ALA A 6 -2.94 28.33 -17.80
CA ALA A 6 -1.66 28.64 -18.42
C ALA A 6 -1.09 27.45 -19.22
N ASN A 7 -1.11 26.25 -18.62
CA ASN A 7 -0.68 25.02 -19.28
C ASN A 7 -1.50 24.72 -20.55
N ALA A 8 -2.83 24.87 -20.50
CA ALA A 8 -3.71 24.64 -21.65
C ALA A 8 -3.53 25.70 -22.74
N ALA A 9 -3.35 26.97 -22.36
CA ALA A 9 -3.08 28.06 -23.30
C ALA A 9 -1.75 27.85 -24.05
N VAL A 10 -0.68 27.50 -23.32
CA VAL A 10 0.62 27.17 -23.92
C VAL A 10 0.51 25.94 -24.81
N ALA A 11 -0.21 24.89 -24.38
CA ALA A 11 -0.42 23.69 -25.18
C ALA A 11 -1.07 23.99 -26.54
N ARG A 12 -2.13 24.80 -26.56
CA ARG A 12 -2.77 25.23 -27.81
C ARG A 12 -1.80 26.01 -28.68
N ARG A 13 -1.06 26.95 -28.08
CA ARG A 13 -0.13 27.80 -28.80
C ARG A 13 1.01 27.02 -29.47
N ILE A 14 1.66 26.11 -28.75
CA ILE A 14 2.76 25.31 -29.33
C ILE A 14 2.25 24.34 -30.39
N HIS A 15 1.03 23.79 -30.25
CA HIS A 15 0.44 22.90 -31.24
C HIS A 15 0.09 23.63 -32.54
N GLN A 16 -0.44 24.85 -32.44
CA GLN A 16 -0.71 25.70 -33.61
C GLN A 16 0.54 25.96 -34.45
N THR A 17 1.69 26.21 -33.80
CA THR A 17 2.94 26.45 -34.52
C THR A 17 3.65 25.17 -34.96
N PHE A 18 3.61 24.11 -34.15
CA PHE A 18 4.33 22.85 -34.37
C PHE A 18 3.38 21.65 -34.34
N PRO A 19 2.49 21.49 -35.34
CA PRO A 19 1.42 20.48 -35.31
C PRO A 19 1.95 19.04 -35.25
N SER A 20 3.15 18.77 -35.77
CA SER A 20 3.76 17.43 -35.79
C SER A 20 4.81 17.19 -34.70
N ALA A 21 5.23 18.22 -33.97
CA ALA A 21 6.37 18.16 -33.05
C ALA A 21 6.08 18.76 -31.66
N ALA A 22 4.86 19.21 -31.37
CA ALA A 22 4.52 19.74 -30.06
C ALA A 22 4.57 18.64 -28.98
N LEU A 23 5.18 18.97 -27.83
CA LEU A 23 5.20 18.09 -26.66
C LEU A 23 3.95 18.34 -25.81
N LEU A 24 3.00 17.42 -25.88
CA LEU A 24 1.76 17.48 -25.12
C LEU A 24 1.69 16.35 -24.08
N ARG A 25 0.67 16.42 -23.22
CA ARG A 25 0.40 15.44 -22.17
C ARG A 25 -1.09 15.05 -22.22
N ARG A 26 -1.36 13.78 -22.53
CA ARG A 26 -2.72 13.24 -22.63
C ARG A 26 -3.07 12.37 -21.43
N HIS A 27 -4.36 12.20 -21.22
CA HIS A 27 -4.91 11.21 -20.30
C HIS A 27 -6.08 10.55 -21.02
N ARG A 28 -5.87 9.32 -21.47
CA ARG A 28 -6.89 8.58 -22.23
C ARG A 28 -8.04 8.17 -21.30
N SER A 29 -9.22 7.99 -21.88
CA SER A 29 -10.36 7.49 -21.13
C SER A 29 -10.08 6.08 -20.60
N PRO A 30 -10.31 5.80 -19.31
CA PRO A 30 -10.27 4.46 -18.77
C PRO A 30 -11.36 3.58 -19.40
N ALA A 31 -11.04 2.29 -19.55
CA ALA A 31 -12.00 1.30 -20.03
C ALA A 31 -13.06 1.00 -18.94
N PRO A 32 -14.34 0.80 -19.29
CA PRO A 32 -15.43 0.63 -18.32
C PRO A 32 -15.19 -0.50 -17.31
N GLU A 33 -14.53 -1.58 -17.74
CA GLU A 33 -14.25 -2.77 -16.92
C GLU A 33 -13.40 -2.42 -15.69
N ARG A 34 -12.55 -1.38 -15.80
CA ARG A 34 -11.71 -0.93 -14.68
C ARG A 34 -12.53 -0.33 -13.54
N PHE A 35 -13.74 0.13 -13.81
CA PHE A 35 -14.65 0.68 -12.80
C PHE A 35 -15.58 -0.35 -12.18
N GLU A 36 -15.65 -1.59 -12.68
CA GLU A 36 -16.57 -2.62 -12.15
C GLU A 36 -16.43 -2.80 -10.64
N ARG A 37 -15.19 -2.84 -10.14
CA ARG A 37 -14.91 -2.96 -8.70
C ARG A 37 -15.43 -1.78 -7.90
N LEU A 38 -15.31 -0.57 -8.45
CA LEU A 38 -15.84 0.65 -7.83
C LEU A 38 -17.37 0.60 -7.82
N VAL A 39 -17.99 0.28 -8.95
CA VAL A 39 -19.46 0.18 -9.09
C VAL A 39 -20.02 -0.84 -8.09
N GLN A 40 -19.44 -2.03 -8.01
CA GLN A 40 -19.87 -3.08 -7.07
C GLN A 40 -19.70 -2.66 -5.61
N ALA A 41 -18.56 -2.03 -5.26
CA ALA A 41 -18.31 -1.57 -3.90
C ALA A 41 -19.28 -0.47 -3.46
N VAL A 42 -19.55 0.50 -4.35
CA VAL A 42 -20.46 1.63 -4.09
C VAL A 42 -21.91 1.14 -4.00
N ARG A 43 -22.32 0.22 -4.88
CA ARG A 43 -23.64 -0.42 -4.86
C ARG A 43 -23.90 -1.22 -3.59
N ALA A 44 -22.87 -1.87 -3.04
CA ALA A 44 -22.95 -2.58 -1.76
C ALA A 44 -23.26 -1.65 -0.57
N LYS A 45 -22.99 -0.34 -0.68
CA LYS A 45 -23.40 0.67 0.31
C LYS A 45 -24.70 1.41 -0.05
N GLY A 46 -25.41 0.95 -1.09
CA GLY A 46 -26.69 1.51 -1.50
C GLY A 46 -26.58 2.77 -2.35
N PHE A 47 -25.41 3.03 -2.96
CA PHE A 47 -25.22 4.15 -3.86
C PHE A 47 -25.08 3.68 -5.32
N GLU A 48 -25.44 4.55 -6.25
CA GLU A 48 -25.19 4.34 -7.67
C GLU A 48 -24.10 5.30 -8.16
N ILE A 49 -23.34 4.85 -9.16
CA ILE A 49 -22.26 5.64 -9.75
C ILE A 49 -22.31 5.51 -11.26
N ASP A 50 -22.35 6.64 -11.94
CA ASP A 50 -22.26 6.69 -13.39
C ASP A 50 -20.80 6.89 -13.82
N CYS A 51 -20.28 5.95 -14.61
CA CYS A 51 -18.92 5.97 -15.14
C CYS A 51 -18.87 6.28 -16.64
N SER A 52 -19.98 6.72 -17.25
CA SER A 52 -20.10 7.00 -18.69
C SER A 52 -19.16 8.11 -19.18
N SER A 53 -18.96 9.14 -18.35
CA SER A 53 -18.09 10.28 -18.65
C SER A 53 -17.40 10.79 -17.39
N ASN A 54 -16.32 11.55 -17.54
CA ASN A 54 -15.62 12.15 -16.39
C ASN A 54 -16.53 13.09 -15.58
N ALA A 55 -17.41 13.83 -16.26
CA ALA A 55 -18.36 14.73 -15.62
C ALA A 55 -19.44 13.98 -14.82
N ALA A 56 -19.99 12.90 -15.39
CA ALA A 56 -20.96 12.05 -14.70
C ALA A 56 -20.34 11.35 -13.49
N LEU A 57 -19.10 10.86 -13.62
CA LEU A 57 -18.33 10.25 -12.54
C LEU A 57 -18.08 11.24 -11.40
N ALA A 58 -17.62 12.45 -11.72
CA ALA A 58 -17.39 13.50 -10.74
C ALA A 58 -18.68 13.88 -10.00
N THR A 59 -19.79 14.03 -10.72
CA THR A 59 -21.11 14.35 -10.16
C THR A 59 -21.58 13.25 -9.21
N SER A 60 -21.47 11.99 -9.62
CA SER A 60 -21.83 10.83 -8.80
C SER A 60 -20.99 10.75 -7.52
N LEU A 61 -19.67 10.92 -7.62
CA LEU A 61 -18.77 10.93 -6.45
C LEU A 61 -19.07 12.11 -5.51
N GLN A 62 -19.45 13.27 -6.05
CA GLN A 62 -19.88 14.42 -5.23
C GLN A 62 -21.20 14.16 -4.53
N ALA A 63 -22.16 13.51 -5.19
CA ALA A 63 -23.44 13.11 -4.57
C ALA A 63 -23.20 12.15 -3.39
N ILE A 64 -22.36 11.13 -3.58
CA ILE A 64 -21.94 10.22 -2.52
C ILE A 64 -21.28 11.00 -1.37
N ALA A 65 -20.35 11.91 -1.70
CA ALA A 65 -19.68 12.73 -0.69
C ALA A 65 -20.67 13.59 0.10
N ARG A 66 -21.65 14.24 -0.54
CA ARG A 66 -22.67 15.03 0.16
C ARG A 66 -23.54 14.17 1.07
N ALA A 67 -23.89 12.96 0.65
CA ALA A 67 -24.71 12.03 1.44
C ALA A 67 -23.97 11.42 2.64
N THR A 68 -22.63 11.27 2.56
CA THR A 68 -21.86 10.48 3.53
C THR A 68 -20.77 11.24 4.28
N ALA A 69 -20.35 12.44 3.86
CA ALA A 69 -19.18 13.12 4.44
C ALA A 69 -19.29 13.38 5.95
N SER A 70 -20.49 13.65 6.48
CA SER A 70 -20.70 13.89 7.91
C SER A 70 -20.70 12.61 8.76
N ARG A 71 -21.01 11.46 8.17
CA ARG A 71 -21.18 10.18 8.86
C ARG A 71 -20.02 9.21 8.64
N ASP A 72 -19.44 9.24 7.44
CA ASP A 72 -18.42 8.30 6.98
C ASP A 72 -17.45 8.89 5.93
N PRO A 73 -16.51 9.76 6.35
CA PRO A 73 -15.53 10.37 5.45
C PRO A 73 -14.57 9.33 4.82
N GLU A 74 -14.40 8.17 5.44
CA GLU A 74 -13.49 7.12 4.99
C GLU A 74 -14.03 6.41 3.74
N THR A 75 -15.34 6.17 3.67
CA THR A 75 -15.99 5.64 2.47
C THR A 75 -15.85 6.59 1.28
N VAL A 76 -16.00 7.90 1.49
CA VAL A 76 -15.77 8.90 0.43
C VAL A 76 -14.32 8.85 -0.06
N PHE A 77 -13.37 8.80 0.87
CA PHE A 77 -11.96 8.70 0.54
C PHE A 77 -11.65 7.43 -0.28
N LEU A 78 -12.18 6.27 0.15
CA LEU A 78 -11.94 5.01 -0.54
C LEU A 78 -12.62 4.95 -1.90
N ALA A 79 -13.85 5.47 -2.05
CA ALA A 79 -14.51 5.57 -3.34
C ALA A 79 -13.71 6.43 -4.32
N LYS A 80 -13.22 7.60 -3.88
CA LYS A 80 -12.30 8.44 -4.68
C LYS A 80 -10.98 7.73 -4.98
N SER A 81 -10.42 7.00 -4.02
CA SER A 81 -9.19 6.24 -4.21
C SER A 81 -9.37 5.13 -5.26
N MET A 82 -10.48 4.39 -5.20
CA MET A 82 -10.84 3.36 -6.18
C MET A 82 -11.07 3.95 -7.57
N ALA A 83 -11.73 5.11 -7.67
CA ALA A 83 -11.86 5.84 -8.94
C ALA A 83 -10.49 6.23 -9.52
N THR A 84 -9.58 6.77 -8.70
CA THR A 84 -8.22 7.10 -9.12
C THR A 84 -7.43 5.86 -9.57
N LEU A 85 -7.62 4.71 -8.93
CA LEU A 85 -6.98 3.45 -9.32
C LEU A 85 -7.51 2.88 -10.65
N ALA A 86 -8.77 3.18 -11.00
CA ALA A 86 -9.37 2.79 -12.26
C ALA A 86 -8.89 3.67 -13.44
N MET A 87 -8.44 4.90 -13.17
CA MET A 87 -7.90 5.82 -14.18
C MET A 87 -6.61 5.30 -14.83
N GLN A 88 -6.32 5.78 -16.05
CA GLN A 88 -5.08 5.47 -16.74
C GLN A 88 -3.95 6.42 -16.29
N GLU A 89 -2.70 6.03 -16.53
CA GLU A 89 -1.59 6.94 -16.29
C GLU A 89 -1.52 7.97 -17.42
N ALA A 90 -1.51 9.26 -17.06
CA ALA A 90 -1.30 10.33 -18.03
C ALA A 90 0.16 10.34 -18.51
N GLU A 91 0.34 10.50 -19.82
CA GLU A 91 1.62 10.35 -20.52
C GLU A 91 1.94 11.58 -21.38
N TYR A 92 3.22 11.90 -21.49
CA TYR A 92 3.72 12.82 -22.52
C TYR A 92 3.75 12.12 -23.87
N PHE A 93 3.51 12.86 -24.93
CA PHE A 93 3.56 12.36 -26.30
C PHE A 93 3.92 13.49 -27.26
N ALA A 94 4.46 13.14 -28.43
CA ALA A 94 4.62 14.08 -29.54
C ALA A 94 3.35 14.06 -30.39
N THR A 95 2.84 15.23 -30.76
CA THR A 95 1.59 15.34 -31.53
C THR A 95 1.63 14.61 -32.86
N GLY A 96 2.78 14.59 -33.55
CA GLY A 96 2.93 13.85 -34.80
C GLY A 96 2.80 12.34 -34.68
N ASP A 97 2.96 11.76 -33.48
CA ASP A 97 2.86 10.31 -33.26
C ASP A 97 1.42 9.80 -33.09
N CYS A 98 0.43 10.69 -33.09
CA CYS A 98 -0.98 10.31 -33.01
C CYS A 98 -1.65 10.39 -34.38
N ALA A 99 -2.74 9.64 -34.57
CA ALA A 99 -3.47 9.62 -35.84
C ALA A 99 -4.47 10.77 -35.95
N SER A 100 -4.99 11.27 -34.82
CA SER A 100 -5.98 12.36 -34.78
C SER A 100 -5.88 13.21 -33.52
N GLU A 101 -6.38 14.45 -33.58
CA GLU A 101 -6.43 15.34 -32.41
C GLU A 101 -7.35 14.83 -31.29
N GLY A 102 -8.30 13.94 -31.60
CA GLY A 102 -9.14 13.29 -30.61
C GLY A 102 -8.35 12.49 -29.56
N GLU A 103 -7.12 12.10 -29.88
CA GLU A 103 -6.21 11.40 -28.96
C GLU A 103 -5.47 12.33 -27.99
N PHE A 104 -5.53 13.66 -28.18
CA PHE A 104 -4.78 14.62 -27.36
C PHE A 104 -5.47 14.93 -26.04
N ALA A 105 -6.76 14.61 -25.95
CA ALA A 105 -7.60 14.94 -24.84
C ALA A 105 -7.05 14.43 -23.49
N HIS A 106 -7.25 15.24 -22.46
CA HIS A 106 -6.91 14.93 -21.09
C HIS A 106 -8.18 14.64 -20.28
N TYR A 107 -8.59 13.38 -20.25
CA TYR A 107 -9.81 12.89 -19.58
C TYR A 107 -10.04 13.50 -18.20
N GLY A 108 -9.05 13.41 -17.31
CA GLY A 108 -9.19 13.89 -15.93
C GLY A 108 -9.31 15.40 -15.75
N LEU A 109 -8.96 16.20 -16.77
CA LEU A 109 -9.08 17.66 -16.76
C LEU A 109 -10.22 18.17 -17.65
N ALA A 110 -10.83 17.28 -18.45
CA ALA A 110 -11.79 17.64 -19.50
C ALA A 110 -11.25 18.71 -20.48
N GLU A 111 -9.94 18.68 -20.77
CA GLU A 111 -9.27 19.61 -21.69
C GLU A 111 -8.85 18.91 -22.98
N GLY A 112 -9.04 19.57 -24.13
CA GLY A 112 -8.61 19.02 -25.43
C GLY A 112 -7.10 19.07 -25.65
N PHE A 113 -6.44 20.09 -25.11
CA PHE A 113 -4.99 20.29 -25.22
C PHE A 113 -4.39 20.59 -23.85
N TYR A 114 -3.40 19.81 -23.43
CA TYR A 114 -2.74 20.00 -22.16
C TYR A 114 -1.24 19.67 -22.26
N THR A 115 -0.41 20.43 -21.55
CA THR A 115 1.02 20.15 -21.37
C THR A 115 1.48 20.64 -20.00
N HIS A 116 2.75 20.45 -19.65
CA HIS A 116 3.32 21.07 -18.46
C HIS A 116 4.25 22.22 -18.85
N PHE A 117 4.04 23.39 -18.27
CA PHE A 117 4.82 24.59 -18.52
C PHE A 117 5.30 25.28 -17.23
N THR A 118 4.54 25.16 -16.14
CA THR A 118 4.69 26.02 -14.94
C THR A 118 5.74 25.57 -13.93
N SER A 119 6.57 24.55 -14.21
CA SER A 119 7.62 24.11 -13.26
C SER A 119 8.91 23.60 -13.91
N PRO A 120 9.63 24.43 -14.70
CA PRO A 120 10.88 24.03 -15.39
C PRO A 120 12.00 23.58 -14.45
N ILE A 121 12.05 24.10 -13.21
CA ILE A 121 13.10 23.74 -12.24
C ILE A 121 13.09 22.25 -11.88
N ARG A 122 11.91 21.62 -11.87
CA ARG A 122 11.73 20.23 -11.39
C ARG A 122 11.26 19.25 -12.47
N ARG A 123 11.04 19.71 -13.69
CA ARG A 123 10.54 18.90 -14.81
C ARG A 123 11.18 19.33 -16.12
N TYR A 124 11.86 18.39 -16.77
CA TYR A 124 12.49 18.64 -18.06
C TYR A 124 11.47 18.79 -19.21
N ALA A 125 10.27 18.21 -19.08
CA ALA A 125 9.17 18.43 -20.03
C ALA A 125 8.85 19.93 -20.18
N ASP A 126 8.74 20.65 -19.05
CA ASP A 126 8.50 22.08 -19.04
C ASP A 126 9.66 22.83 -19.75
N VAL A 127 10.93 22.42 -19.58
CA VAL A 127 12.06 23.03 -20.31
C VAL A 127 11.92 22.90 -21.83
N ILE A 128 11.47 21.73 -22.32
CA ILE A 128 11.20 21.51 -23.76
C ILE A 128 10.07 22.44 -24.20
N VAL A 129 8.97 22.49 -23.45
CA VAL A 129 7.81 23.34 -23.77
C VAL A 129 8.17 24.82 -23.74
N HIS A 130 8.99 25.28 -22.80
CA HIS A 130 9.50 26.66 -22.74
C HIS A 130 10.27 27.00 -24.02
N ARG A 131 11.14 26.10 -24.48
CA ARG A 131 11.86 26.29 -25.74
C ARG A 131 10.90 26.32 -26.92
N GLN A 132 9.92 25.40 -26.98
CA GLN A 132 8.88 25.36 -28.03
C GLN A 132 8.07 26.67 -28.05
N LEU A 133 7.71 27.19 -26.89
CA LEU A 133 7.00 28.46 -26.81
C LEU A 133 7.87 29.64 -27.30
N LEU A 134 9.15 29.70 -26.91
CA LEU A 134 10.06 30.73 -27.39
C LEU A 134 10.24 30.69 -28.92
N ALA A 135 10.39 29.49 -29.49
CA ALA A 135 10.45 29.31 -30.94
C ALA A 135 9.13 29.73 -31.63
N ALA A 136 7.98 29.45 -31.00
CA ALA A 136 6.69 29.90 -31.50
C ALA A 136 6.51 31.42 -31.45
N LEU A 137 7.12 32.10 -30.47
CA LEU A 137 7.11 33.57 -30.40
C LEU A 137 8.07 34.21 -31.40
N ALA A 138 9.22 33.57 -31.66
CA ALA A 138 10.17 34.03 -32.67
C ALA A 138 9.57 34.03 -34.08
N ARG A 139 8.79 32.99 -34.43
CA ARG A 139 8.12 32.89 -35.74
C ARG A 139 7.07 33.98 -35.98
N ASP A 140 6.52 34.56 -34.92
CA ASP A 140 5.57 35.68 -35.00
C ASP A 140 6.25 37.07 -34.99
N GLY A 141 7.58 37.12 -35.20
CA GLY A 141 8.35 38.37 -35.23
C GLY A 141 8.96 38.78 -33.88
N GLY A 142 8.95 37.89 -32.88
CA GLY A 142 9.63 38.11 -31.59
C GLY A 142 11.15 37.92 -31.66
N ALA A 143 11.88 38.53 -30.73
CA ALA A 143 13.33 38.33 -30.62
C ALA A 143 13.66 36.95 -30.03
N GLY A 144 14.06 35.99 -30.86
CA GLY A 144 14.54 34.67 -30.45
C GLY A 144 15.05 33.84 -31.63
N GLY A 145 16.23 33.24 -31.52
CA GLY A 145 16.81 32.42 -32.60
C GLY A 145 16.13 31.04 -32.73
N GLU A 146 15.99 30.54 -33.95
CA GLU A 146 15.38 29.24 -34.28
C GLU A 146 16.19 28.05 -33.72
N PRO A 147 15.63 27.22 -32.82
CA PRO A 147 16.23 25.95 -32.46
C PRO A 147 15.78 24.88 -33.45
N ALA A 148 16.47 24.77 -34.60
CA ALA A 148 16.18 23.78 -35.66
C ALA A 148 16.08 22.32 -35.18
N ALA A 149 16.72 21.98 -34.05
CA ALA A 149 16.71 20.62 -33.48
C ALA A 149 15.37 20.23 -32.79
N MET A 150 14.49 21.19 -32.52
CA MET A 150 13.30 20.98 -31.68
C MET A 150 12.02 20.70 -32.51
N GLU A 151 12.10 20.88 -33.82
CA GLU A 151 11.05 20.50 -34.78
C GLU A 151 11.14 19.03 -35.20
N ALA A 152 12.23 18.34 -34.81
CA ALA A 152 12.40 16.93 -35.12
C ALA A 152 11.42 16.07 -34.30
N ARG A 153 10.28 15.73 -34.89
CA ARG A 153 9.25 14.83 -34.35
C ARG A 153 9.84 13.62 -33.63
N GLN A 154 10.81 12.95 -34.25
CA GLN A 154 11.45 11.74 -33.71
C GLN A 154 12.15 12.02 -32.37
N TRP A 155 12.81 13.17 -32.23
CA TRP A 155 13.47 13.55 -30.99
C TRP A 155 12.44 13.82 -29.88
N VAL A 156 11.36 14.54 -30.19
CA VAL A 156 10.30 14.83 -29.22
C VAL A 156 9.60 13.56 -28.76
N GLY A 157 9.32 12.62 -29.66
CA GLY A 157 8.77 11.31 -29.33
C GLY A 157 9.69 10.50 -28.41
N ALA A 158 10.99 10.44 -28.72
CA ALA A 158 11.98 9.78 -27.88
C ALA A 158 12.12 10.43 -26.49
N ALA A 159 12.12 11.77 -26.44
CA ALA A 159 12.15 12.53 -25.19
C ALA A 159 10.91 12.25 -24.34
N ALA A 160 9.71 12.24 -24.95
CA ALA A 160 8.45 11.92 -24.27
C ALA A 160 8.48 10.52 -23.64
N ALA A 161 8.95 9.52 -24.38
CA ALA A 161 9.09 8.15 -23.87
C ALA A 161 10.03 8.07 -22.64
N GLN A 162 11.18 8.75 -22.70
CA GLN A 162 12.13 8.80 -21.59
C GLN A 162 11.54 9.54 -20.37
N LEU A 163 10.86 10.65 -20.60
CA LEU A 163 10.17 11.42 -19.54
C LEU A 163 9.11 10.59 -18.85
N ASN A 164 8.29 9.84 -19.60
CA ASN A 164 7.29 8.93 -19.05
C ASN A 164 7.93 7.83 -18.21
N ARG A 165 8.98 7.18 -18.72
CA ARG A 165 9.72 6.16 -17.98
C ARG A 165 10.27 6.71 -16.67
N ARG A 166 10.93 7.88 -16.69
CA ARG A 166 11.50 8.48 -15.47
C ARG A 166 10.46 8.98 -14.49
N ASN A 167 9.34 9.51 -14.97
CA ASN A 167 8.20 9.86 -14.13
C ASN A 167 7.64 8.63 -13.40
N ARG A 168 7.48 7.50 -14.10
CA ARG A 168 7.04 6.23 -13.48
C ARG A 168 8.03 5.74 -12.42
N GLN A 169 9.32 5.76 -12.73
CA GLN A 169 10.35 5.36 -11.76
C GLN A 169 10.39 6.29 -10.53
N SER A 170 10.23 7.60 -10.72
CA SER A 170 10.17 8.58 -9.64
C SER A 170 8.99 8.32 -8.70
N LYS A 171 7.79 8.06 -9.26
CA LYS A 171 6.60 7.69 -8.47
C LYS A 171 6.80 6.38 -7.69
N LEU A 172 7.42 5.38 -8.30
CA LEU A 172 7.74 4.13 -7.62
C LEU A 172 8.69 4.38 -6.46
N ALA A 173 9.82 5.06 -6.69
CA ALA A 173 10.78 5.38 -5.64
C ALA A 173 10.17 6.19 -4.49
N GLN A 174 9.31 7.17 -4.80
CA GLN A 174 8.58 7.95 -3.80
C GLN A 174 7.69 7.04 -2.94
N ARG A 175 6.90 6.16 -3.58
CA ARG A 175 6.04 5.20 -2.87
C ARG A 175 6.85 4.25 -2.00
N GLU A 176 7.95 3.72 -2.51
CA GLU A 176 8.83 2.83 -1.76
C GLU A 176 9.47 3.50 -0.55
N SER A 177 9.85 4.77 -0.69
CA SER A 177 10.34 5.59 0.42
C SER A 177 9.25 5.75 1.49
N THR A 178 8.03 6.14 1.11
CA THR A 178 6.90 6.26 2.05
C THR A 178 6.64 4.94 2.79
N GLU A 179 6.58 3.82 2.07
CA GLU A 179 6.34 2.51 2.68
C GLU A 179 7.49 2.06 3.60
N LEU A 180 8.74 2.41 3.28
CA LEU A 180 9.89 2.14 4.15
C LEU A 180 9.78 2.93 5.47
N PHE A 181 9.48 4.23 5.42
CA PHE A 181 9.34 5.05 6.61
C PHE A 181 8.11 4.69 7.44
N GLN A 182 7.00 4.29 6.79
CA GLN A 182 5.84 3.73 7.47
C GLN A 182 6.20 2.46 8.23
N SER A 183 6.92 1.53 7.59
CA SER A 183 7.38 0.29 8.24
C SER A 183 8.30 0.57 9.42
N ARG A 184 9.27 1.48 9.25
CA ARG A 184 10.17 1.89 10.33
C ARG A 184 9.42 2.51 11.51
N TYR A 185 8.42 3.35 11.23
CA TYR A 185 7.57 3.95 12.26
C TYR A 185 6.81 2.88 13.06
N VAL A 186 6.17 1.92 12.39
CA VAL A 186 5.45 0.82 13.06
C VAL A 186 6.42 -0.04 13.86
N SER A 187 7.59 -0.37 13.29
CA SER A 187 8.62 -1.17 13.95
C SER A 187 9.10 -0.50 15.24
N GLN A 188 9.45 0.79 15.22
CA GLN A 188 9.86 1.53 16.41
C GLN A 188 8.80 1.61 17.50
N ARG A 189 7.51 1.67 17.12
CA ARG A 189 6.39 1.69 18.07
C ARG A 189 6.02 0.32 18.62
N THR A 190 6.45 -0.76 17.96
CA THR A 190 6.12 -2.14 18.35
C THR A 190 7.30 -2.82 19.07
N LEU A 191 8.53 -2.46 18.73
CA LEU A 191 9.75 -2.96 19.38
C LEU A 191 9.86 -2.39 20.81
N GLY A 192 9.71 -3.24 21.81
CA GLY A 192 9.84 -2.88 23.23
C GLY A 192 8.56 -2.36 23.89
N ALA A 193 7.46 -2.22 23.15
CA ALA A 193 6.16 -1.87 23.71
C ALA A 193 5.44 -3.14 24.23
N ALA A 194 4.84 -3.05 25.42
CA ALA A 194 4.00 -4.12 25.97
C ALA A 194 2.66 -4.28 25.23
N GLU A 195 2.30 -3.30 24.38
CA GLU A 195 1.04 -3.27 23.65
C GLU A 195 1.26 -3.14 22.14
N HIS A 196 0.41 -3.82 21.36
CA HIS A 196 0.42 -3.71 19.91
C HIS A 196 -0.15 -2.38 19.44
N LEU A 197 0.37 -1.85 18.33
CA LEU A 197 -0.17 -0.66 17.70
C LEU A 197 -1.52 -0.97 17.02
N VAL A 198 -2.63 -0.68 17.72
CA VAL A 198 -3.99 -0.84 17.18
C VAL A 198 -4.47 0.46 16.56
N ALA A 199 -5.11 0.36 15.40
CA ALA A 199 -5.75 1.49 14.73
C ALA A 199 -7.06 1.07 14.06
N ASP A 200 -7.94 2.05 13.88
CA ASP A 200 -9.14 1.89 13.06
C ASP A 200 -8.75 1.83 11.58
N GLY A 201 -9.39 0.92 10.86
CA GLY A 201 -9.22 0.72 9.43
C GLY A 201 -10.53 0.40 8.75
N VAL A 202 -10.52 0.45 7.42
CA VAL A 202 -11.68 0.21 6.58
C VAL A 202 -11.31 -0.81 5.51
N VAL A 203 -12.17 -1.80 5.32
CA VAL A 203 -11.98 -2.83 4.28
C VAL A 203 -12.05 -2.18 2.91
N ALA A 204 -10.95 -2.18 2.17
CA ALA A 204 -10.85 -1.58 0.84
C ALA A 204 -11.09 -2.60 -0.28
N GLU A 205 -10.70 -3.86 -0.08
CA GLU A 205 -10.84 -4.92 -1.08
C GLU A 205 -10.97 -6.27 -0.38
N VAL A 206 -11.78 -7.15 -0.94
CA VAL A 206 -11.89 -8.56 -0.53
C VAL A 206 -11.03 -9.41 -1.45
N ARG A 207 -10.29 -10.37 -0.90
CA ARG A 207 -9.43 -11.29 -1.64
C ARG A 207 -9.74 -12.74 -1.27
N THR A 208 -9.28 -13.67 -2.11
CA THR A 208 -9.46 -15.12 -1.92
C THR A 208 -8.84 -15.68 -0.64
N ASN A 209 -7.87 -14.96 -0.05
CA ASN A 209 -7.17 -15.38 1.17
C ASN A 209 -7.33 -14.40 2.35
N GLY A 210 -8.19 -13.39 2.23
CA GLY A 210 -8.42 -12.40 3.28
C GLY A 210 -8.89 -11.05 2.77
N LEU A 211 -8.45 -9.98 3.42
CA LEU A 211 -8.94 -8.62 3.20
C LEU A 211 -7.76 -7.68 2.95
N ILE A 212 -7.96 -6.63 2.17
CA ILE A 212 -7.07 -5.46 2.16
C ILE A 212 -7.73 -4.37 2.98
N VAL A 213 -7.07 -3.93 4.04
CA VAL A 213 -7.56 -2.89 4.93
C VAL A 213 -6.74 -1.62 4.73
N TYR A 214 -7.44 -0.50 4.62
CA TYR A 214 -6.84 0.83 4.64
C TYR A 214 -6.93 1.41 6.05
N VAL A 215 -5.82 1.91 6.59
CA VAL A 215 -5.71 2.52 7.91
C VAL A 215 -5.51 4.03 7.72
N PRO A 216 -6.58 4.85 7.85
CA PRO A 216 -6.53 6.28 7.51
C PRO A 216 -5.46 7.03 8.31
N ARG A 217 -5.35 6.75 9.62
CA ARG A 217 -4.42 7.43 10.53
C ARG A 217 -2.96 7.39 10.07
N PHE A 218 -2.54 6.32 9.39
CA PHE A 218 -1.16 6.15 8.94
C PHE A 218 -1.02 6.17 7.41
N GLY A 219 -2.14 6.26 6.68
CA GLY A 219 -2.15 6.11 5.22
C GLY A 219 -1.61 4.74 4.76
N ILE A 220 -1.75 3.71 5.58
CA ILE A 220 -1.23 2.36 5.29
C ILE A 220 -2.34 1.53 4.66
N ARG A 221 -2.05 0.90 3.51
CA ARG A 221 -2.91 -0.12 2.91
C ARG A 221 -2.21 -1.47 3.01
N GLY A 222 -2.75 -2.38 3.81
CA GLY A 222 -2.10 -3.65 4.13
C GLY A 222 -3.03 -4.86 4.00
N PRO A 223 -2.48 -6.05 3.73
CA PRO A 223 -3.25 -7.28 3.73
C PRO A 223 -3.48 -7.80 5.15
N VAL A 224 -4.71 -8.25 5.40
CA VAL A 224 -5.10 -9.09 6.52
C VAL A 224 -5.33 -10.49 5.95
N HIS A 225 -4.45 -11.43 6.29
CA HIS A 225 -4.60 -12.82 5.85
C HIS A 225 -5.50 -13.56 6.82
N LEU A 226 -6.57 -14.17 6.31
CA LEU A 226 -7.49 -15.01 7.07
C LEU A 226 -7.37 -16.48 6.65
N ARG A 227 -6.56 -16.76 5.62
CA ARG A 227 -6.28 -18.10 5.12
C ARG A 227 -4.79 -18.27 4.90
N ASP A 228 -4.24 -19.38 5.38
CA ASP A 228 -2.83 -19.73 5.17
C ASP A 228 -2.57 -20.28 3.76
N LYS A 229 -1.30 -20.40 3.38
CA LYS A 229 -0.85 -20.99 2.11
C LYS A 229 -1.28 -22.45 1.94
N SER A 230 -1.43 -23.17 3.05
CA SER A 230 -1.95 -24.55 3.10
C SER A 230 -3.47 -24.63 2.94
N GLY A 231 -4.15 -23.48 2.84
CA GLY A 231 -5.60 -23.43 2.64
C GLY A 231 -6.43 -23.48 3.92
N HIS A 232 -5.82 -23.66 5.10
CA HIS A 232 -6.51 -23.60 6.38
C HIS A 232 -6.90 -22.17 6.74
N ILE A 233 -8.10 -22.01 7.32
CA ILE A 233 -8.59 -20.72 7.82
C ILE A 233 -7.85 -20.40 9.12
N LYS A 234 -7.17 -19.26 9.14
CA LYS A 234 -6.44 -18.72 10.29
C LYS A 234 -7.11 -17.42 10.72
N LEU A 235 -8.24 -17.56 11.43
CA LEU A 235 -8.90 -16.41 12.04
C LEU A 235 -8.22 -16.11 13.39
N PRO A 236 -7.64 -14.91 13.59
CA PRO A 236 -7.03 -14.58 14.88
C PRO A 236 -8.11 -14.46 15.95
N LEU A 237 -7.85 -14.99 17.15
CA LEU A 237 -8.76 -14.94 18.29
C LEU A 237 -9.08 -13.50 18.69
N SER A 238 -8.13 -12.58 18.47
CA SER A 238 -8.34 -11.15 18.66
C SER A 238 -9.59 -10.66 17.93
N ALA A 239 -9.88 -11.14 16.70
CA ALA A 239 -11.06 -10.72 15.94
C ALA A 239 -12.39 -10.96 16.67
N LEU A 240 -12.43 -11.94 17.58
CA LEU A 240 -13.59 -12.23 18.43
C LEU A 240 -13.48 -11.55 19.80
N SER A 241 -12.30 -11.58 20.42
CA SER A 241 -12.11 -11.05 21.77
C SER A 241 -12.03 -9.53 21.84
N GLY A 242 -11.75 -8.85 20.73
CA GLY A 242 -11.50 -7.41 20.68
C GLY A 242 -10.17 -6.99 21.30
N ASN A 243 -9.37 -7.95 21.80
CA ASN A 243 -8.13 -7.69 22.52
C ASN A 243 -6.93 -7.96 21.63
N ALA A 244 -6.05 -6.97 21.54
CA ALA A 244 -4.81 -7.10 20.79
C ALA A 244 -3.83 -8.13 21.37
N ARG A 245 -3.98 -8.54 22.64
CA ARG A 245 -3.10 -9.55 23.25
C ARG A 245 -3.32 -10.95 22.67
N ASP A 246 -4.49 -11.22 22.09
CA ASP A 246 -4.86 -12.53 21.56
C ASP A 246 -4.58 -12.66 20.05
N ILE A 247 -3.77 -11.77 19.48
CA ILE A 247 -3.48 -11.72 18.03
C ILE A 247 -2.73 -12.96 17.53
N ASP A 248 -1.87 -13.55 18.38
CA ASP A 248 -1.08 -14.73 18.00
C ASP A 248 -1.85 -16.05 18.13
N SER A 249 -2.97 -16.03 18.85
CA SER A 249 -3.87 -17.17 18.99
C SER A 249 -4.86 -17.21 17.83
N HIS A 250 -5.23 -18.41 17.39
CA HIS A 250 -6.13 -18.61 16.26
C HIS A 250 -7.37 -19.41 16.69
N VAL A 251 -8.47 -19.23 15.97
CA VAL A 251 -9.70 -20.00 16.14
C VAL A 251 -9.63 -21.22 15.24
N ASP A 252 -9.48 -22.40 15.85
CA ASP A 252 -9.47 -23.67 15.13
C ASP A 252 -10.89 -24.12 14.78
N GLY A 253 -11.05 -24.78 13.62
CA GLY A 253 -12.33 -25.38 13.22
C GLY A 253 -13.30 -24.45 12.49
N CYS A 254 -12.84 -23.30 11.99
CA CYS A 254 -13.64 -22.46 11.09
C CYS A 254 -13.87 -23.20 9.75
N THR A 255 -15.09 -23.11 9.21
CA THR A 255 -15.50 -23.71 7.92
C THR A 255 -16.10 -22.64 7.00
N ASP A 256 -16.40 -23.01 5.75
CA ASP A 256 -17.11 -22.16 4.76
C ASP A 256 -16.47 -20.77 4.56
N PHE A 257 -15.32 -20.73 3.89
CA PHE A 257 -14.65 -19.49 3.49
C PHE A 257 -15.21 -19.01 2.14
N ASP A 258 -16.37 -18.39 2.17
CA ASP A 258 -17.05 -17.93 0.97
C ASP A 258 -16.59 -16.51 0.61
N VAL A 259 -16.08 -16.36 -0.60
CA VAL A 259 -15.56 -15.10 -1.13
C VAL A 259 -16.44 -14.65 -2.29
N GLY A 260 -17.30 -13.67 -2.02
CA GLY A 260 -18.03 -12.94 -3.05
C GLY A 260 -17.21 -11.78 -3.63
N ALA A 261 -17.78 -11.10 -4.62
CA ALA A 261 -17.13 -9.97 -5.27
C ALA A 261 -16.84 -8.77 -4.33
N SER A 262 -17.70 -8.58 -3.32
CA SER A 262 -17.60 -7.46 -2.36
C SER A 262 -17.80 -7.88 -0.90
N GLN A 263 -17.91 -9.18 -0.64
CA GLN A 263 -18.18 -9.73 0.68
C GLN A 263 -17.35 -11.00 0.92
N LEU A 264 -16.97 -11.22 2.17
CA LEU A 264 -16.27 -12.41 2.65
C LEU A 264 -16.98 -12.92 3.89
N SER A 265 -17.37 -14.18 3.90
CA SER A 265 -17.99 -14.83 5.05
C SER A 265 -17.19 -16.03 5.51
N ILE A 266 -17.14 -16.21 6.83
CA ILE A 266 -16.46 -17.33 7.50
C ILE A 266 -17.45 -17.91 8.52
N ARG A 267 -17.70 -19.21 8.48
CA ARG A 267 -18.49 -19.89 9.51
C ARG A 267 -17.62 -20.21 10.71
N LEU A 268 -18.07 -19.76 11.89
CA LEU A 268 -17.42 -20.05 13.17
C LEU A 268 -17.80 -21.46 13.66
N PRO A 269 -16.92 -22.14 14.39
CA PRO A 269 -17.20 -23.45 14.95
C PRO A 269 -18.29 -23.38 16.04
N VAL A 270 -19.03 -24.48 16.19
CA VAL A 270 -20.19 -24.60 17.11
C VAL A 270 -19.81 -24.39 18.58
N ASN A 271 -18.54 -24.61 18.94
CA ASN A 271 -18.02 -24.46 20.30
C ASN A 271 -17.68 -23.00 20.69
N VAL A 272 -17.81 -22.05 19.77
CA VAL A 272 -17.73 -20.63 20.11
C VAL A 272 -19.12 -20.20 20.58
N PRO A 273 -19.32 -19.68 21.81
CA PRO A 273 -20.63 -19.17 22.20
C PRO A 273 -20.97 -17.99 21.29
N VAL A 274 -21.79 -18.27 20.27
CA VAL A 274 -22.26 -17.35 19.20
C VAL A 274 -23.13 -16.21 19.75
N PHE A 275 -23.33 -16.16 21.07
CA PHE A 275 -24.29 -15.34 21.80
C PHE A 275 -24.22 -13.82 21.56
N GLN A 276 -23.20 -13.29 20.88
CA GLN A 276 -23.08 -11.85 20.60
C GLN A 276 -22.97 -11.45 19.13
N LEU A 277 -22.74 -12.39 18.18
CA LEU A 277 -22.67 -12.03 16.76
C LEU A 277 -24.04 -12.07 16.05
N GLY A 278 -25.06 -12.62 16.71
CA GLY A 278 -26.41 -12.79 16.15
C GLY A 278 -26.52 -13.87 15.05
N SER A 279 -25.38 -14.36 14.54
CA SER A 279 -25.27 -15.40 13.52
C SER A 279 -23.94 -16.17 13.66
N PRO A 280 -23.89 -17.48 13.37
CA PRO A 280 -22.65 -18.26 13.36
C PRO A 280 -21.68 -17.89 12.22
N VAL A 281 -22.04 -16.91 11.38
CA VAL A 281 -21.26 -16.48 10.23
C VAL A 281 -20.67 -15.09 10.46
N LEU A 282 -19.34 -15.01 10.42
CA LEU A 282 -18.60 -13.76 10.44
C LEU A 282 -18.43 -13.25 9.00
N ALA A 283 -19.19 -12.20 8.66
CA ALA A 283 -19.13 -11.56 7.35
C ALA A 283 -18.44 -10.18 7.38
N PHE A 284 -17.67 -9.90 6.33
CA PHE A 284 -17.01 -8.62 6.05
C PHE A 284 -17.41 -8.15 4.65
N ALA A 285 -17.89 -6.91 4.54
CA ALA A 285 -18.12 -6.26 3.26
C ALA A 285 -17.03 -5.20 2.97
N VAL A 286 -16.89 -4.83 1.70
CA VAL A 286 -16.13 -3.63 1.32
C VAL A 286 -16.74 -2.40 2.02
N PHE A 287 -15.87 -1.51 2.48
CA PHE A 287 -16.18 -0.34 3.30
C PHE A 287 -16.71 -0.65 4.72
N ASP A 288 -16.51 -1.86 5.24
CA ASP A 288 -16.74 -2.12 6.66
C ASP A 288 -15.59 -1.61 7.53
N ARG A 289 -15.93 -1.06 8.70
CA ARG A 289 -14.97 -0.60 9.68
C ARG A 289 -14.47 -1.76 10.53
N VAL A 290 -13.15 -1.85 10.65
CA VAL A 290 -12.44 -2.90 11.40
C VAL A 290 -11.36 -2.25 12.25
N LYS A 291 -11.04 -2.85 13.40
CA LYS A 291 -9.81 -2.53 14.12
C LYS A 291 -8.73 -3.51 13.72
N VAL A 292 -7.56 -2.99 13.42
CA VAL A 292 -6.40 -3.79 13.03
C VAL A 292 -5.20 -3.43 13.89
N ALA A 293 -4.41 -4.45 14.21
CA ALA A 293 -3.10 -4.26 14.79
C ALA A 293 -2.06 -4.27 13.68
N LEU A 294 -1.17 -3.29 13.72
CA LEU A 294 -0.06 -3.17 12.79
C LEU A 294 1.13 -3.92 13.36
N ARG A 295 1.70 -4.82 12.56
CA ARG A 295 2.92 -5.56 12.91
C ARG A 295 3.90 -5.53 11.76
N VAL A 296 5.18 -5.47 12.10
CA VAL A 296 6.28 -5.62 11.14
C VAL A 296 6.85 -7.01 11.36
N LEU A 297 6.87 -7.84 10.31
CA LEU A 297 7.58 -9.11 10.38
C LEU A 297 9.07 -8.83 10.34
N GLU A 298 9.79 -9.31 11.36
CA GLU A 298 11.25 -9.33 11.34
C GLU A 298 11.70 -10.25 10.21
N THR A 299 12.14 -9.64 9.12
CA THR A 299 12.65 -10.34 7.94
C THR A 299 14.02 -9.79 7.62
N ARG A 300 14.88 -10.60 7.00
CA ARG A 300 16.17 -10.13 6.46
C ARG A 300 16.02 -9.17 5.28
N ARG A 301 14.79 -8.79 4.91
CA ARG A 301 14.53 -7.86 3.81
C ARG A 301 14.87 -6.45 4.27
N ARG A 302 15.50 -5.68 3.38
CA ARG A 302 15.75 -4.24 3.58
C ARG A 302 14.47 -3.42 3.78
N ARG A 303 13.32 -3.98 3.40
CA ARG A 303 11.98 -3.38 3.52
C ARG A 303 11.01 -4.44 4.08
N PRO A 304 10.85 -4.53 5.39
CA PRO A 304 9.89 -5.45 5.96
C PRO A 304 8.46 -4.92 5.71
N PRO A 305 7.53 -5.73 5.16
CA PRO A 305 6.16 -5.29 4.93
C PRO A 305 5.43 -5.09 6.26
N VAL A 306 4.52 -4.12 6.31
CA VAL A 306 3.56 -3.99 7.41
C VAL A 306 2.42 -4.97 7.16
N TYR A 307 2.24 -5.91 8.09
CA TYR A 307 1.11 -6.82 8.11
C TYR A 307 0.06 -6.30 9.08
N LEU A 308 -1.20 -6.52 8.71
CA LEU A 308 -2.34 -6.15 9.54
C LEU A 308 -2.95 -7.43 10.09
N THR A 309 -3.22 -7.47 11.39
CA THR A 309 -4.02 -8.54 11.99
C THR A 309 -5.32 -7.97 12.52
N LEU A 310 -6.41 -8.71 12.28
CA LEU A 310 -7.75 -8.27 12.66
C LEU A 310 -7.93 -8.34 14.19
N VAL A 311 -8.39 -7.23 14.79
CA VAL A 311 -8.64 -7.12 16.23
C VAL A 311 -10.13 -7.02 16.53
N SER A 312 -10.93 -6.30 15.76
CA SER A 312 -12.39 -6.33 15.97
C SER A 312 -13.15 -5.83 14.76
N ARG A 313 -14.46 -6.11 14.71
CA ARG A 313 -15.39 -5.48 13.76
C ARG A 313 -15.96 -4.20 14.39
N GLY A 314 -15.34 -3.05 14.09
CA GLY A 314 -15.83 -1.71 14.45
C GLY A 314 -15.81 -1.36 15.94
N LYS A 315 -16.63 -0.37 16.35
CA LYS A 315 -16.82 0.09 17.74
C LYS A 315 -17.58 -0.92 18.63
N ALA A 316 -17.50 -2.21 18.34
CA ALA A 316 -18.03 -3.24 19.23
C ALA A 316 -16.98 -3.54 20.32
N SER A 317 -17.22 -3.02 21.53
CA SER A 317 -16.55 -3.45 22.75
C SER A 317 -17.28 -4.68 23.27
N VAL A 318 -16.61 -5.83 23.27
CA VAL A 318 -17.11 -7.05 23.94
C VAL A 318 -16.79 -6.89 25.43
N LYS A 319 -17.83 -6.85 26.29
CA LYS A 319 -17.67 -6.66 27.74
C LYS A 319 -17.18 -7.91 28.49
N ASP A 320 -17.32 -9.12 27.92
CA ASP A 320 -17.13 -10.37 28.69
C ASP A 320 -16.30 -11.44 27.98
N VAL A 321 -14.99 -11.18 27.85
CA VAL A 321 -13.98 -12.16 27.38
C VAL A 321 -13.62 -13.20 28.45
N LYS A 322 -14.03 -13.00 29.71
CA LYS A 322 -13.74 -13.92 30.83
C LYS A 322 -14.34 -15.32 30.62
N ALA A 323 -15.52 -15.42 30.02
CA ALA A 323 -16.20 -16.69 29.77
C ALA A 323 -15.51 -17.54 28.68
N TYR A 324 -14.85 -16.90 27.70
CA TYR A 324 -14.14 -17.61 26.63
C TYR A 324 -12.76 -18.14 27.08
N ARG A 325 -12.09 -17.43 28.01
CA ARG A 325 -10.86 -17.92 28.65
C ARG A 325 -11.11 -19.16 29.50
N SER A 326 -12.25 -19.27 30.18
CA SER A 326 -12.60 -20.48 30.94
C SER A 326 -12.88 -21.70 30.07
N THR A 327 -13.36 -21.52 28.84
CA THR A 327 -13.60 -22.63 27.89
C THR A 327 -12.33 -23.05 27.12
N LEU A 328 -11.33 -22.17 26.96
CA LEU A 328 -10.04 -22.51 26.35
C LEU A 328 -9.02 -23.11 27.35
N ALA A 329 -9.19 -22.88 28.65
CA ALA A 329 -8.29 -23.39 29.69
C ALA A 329 -8.08 -24.93 29.68
N PRO A 330 -9.09 -25.77 29.34
CA PRO A 330 -8.88 -27.21 29.21
C PRO A 330 -8.05 -27.60 27.97
N LEU A 331 -8.23 -26.87 26.85
CA LEU A 331 -7.57 -27.18 25.57
C LEU A 331 -6.08 -26.80 25.57
N ASP A 332 -5.73 -25.65 26.14
CA ASP A 332 -4.33 -25.20 26.26
C ASP A 332 -3.54 -26.08 27.25
N ARG A 333 -4.21 -26.68 28.25
CA ARG A 333 -3.59 -27.68 29.14
C ARG A 333 -3.31 -28.99 28.41
N GLN A 334 -4.23 -29.46 27.56
CA GLN A 334 -4.04 -30.67 26.75
C GLN A 334 -2.95 -30.50 25.68
N LEU A 335 -2.89 -29.34 25.01
CA LEU A 335 -1.86 -29.04 24.00
C LEU A 335 -0.47 -28.85 24.61
N ARG A 336 -0.37 -28.26 25.81
CA ARG A 336 0.92 -28.16 26.53
C ARG A 336 1.38 -29.50 27.10
N LEU A 337 0.47 -30.36 27.56
CA LEU A 337 0.79 -31.71 28.02
C LEU A 337 1.19 -32.63 26.85
N SER A 338 0.54 -32.53 25.69
CA SER A 338 0.92 -33.31 24.50
C SER A 338 2.25 -32.86 23.91
N ALA A 339 2.52 -31.54 23.85
CA ALA A 339 3.80 -31.00 23.43
C ALA A 339 4.95 -31.30 24.42
N ALA A 340 4.67 -31.35 25.73
CA ALA A 340 5.63 -31.77 26.73
C ALA A 340 5.91 -33.28 26.66
N SER A 341 4.89 -34.11 26.45
CA SER A 341 5.03 -35.55 26.31
C SER A 341 5.85 -35.93 25.07
N ALA A 342 5.63 -35.24 23.94
CA ALA A 342 6.41 -35.42 22.70
C ALA A 342 7.90 -35.05 22.87
N ARG A 343 8.22 -33.99 23.61
CA ARG A 343 9.62 -33.60 23.90
C ARG A 343 10.34 -34.59 24.81
N VAL A 344 9.62 -35.21 25.76
CA VAL A 344 10.19 -36.24 26.64
C VAL A 344 10.46 -37.54 25.86
N THR A 345 9.59 -37.92 24.92
CA THR A 345 9.82 -39.11 24.07
C THR A 345 11.01 -38.92 23.12
N GLU A 346 11.22 -37.70 22.63
CA GLU A 346 12.34 -37.36 21.75
C GLU A 346 13.68 -37.33 22.50
N GLN A 347 13.70 -36.84 23.75
CA GLN A 347 14.87 -36.92 24.63
C GLN A 347 15.18 -38.35 25.12
N GLN A 348 14.16 -39.18 25.37
CA GLN A 348 14.37 -40.59 25.73
C GLN A 348 14.92 -41.43 24.57
N LYS A 349 14.50 -41.15 23.32
CA LYS A 349 15.10 -41.78 22.13
C LYS A 349 16.56 -41.38 21.91
N GLN A 350 16.93 -40.14 22.22
CA GLN A 350 18.33 -39.69 22.14
C GLN A 350 19.21 -40.28 23.25
N HIS A 351 18.66 -40.57 24.44
CA HIS A 351 19.41 -41.21 25.53
C HIS A 351 19.53 -42.74 25.39
N HIS A 352 18.55 -43.44 24.80
CA HIS A 352 18.66 -44.89 24.55
C HIS A 352 19.48 -45.26 23.31
N GLY A 353 19.78 -44.32 22.40
CA GLY A 353 20.61 -44.57 21.22
C GLY A 353 22.13 -44.55 21.47
N ARG A 354 22.59 -44.38 22.72
CA ARG A 354 24.02 -44.18 23.03
C ARG A 354 24.64 -45.21 23.99
N ALA A 355 23.91 -46.27 24.33
CA ALA A 355 24.40 -47.36 25.17
C ALA A 355 24.05 -48.73 24.56
N GLY A 356 24.93 -49.25 23.70
CA GLY A 356 24.83 -50.62 23.20
C GLY A 356 25.43 -50.80 21.80
N GLY A 357 26.69 -51.24 21.73
CA GLY A 357 27.32 -51.62 20.46
C GLY A 357 28.84 -51.63 20.53
N GLY A 358 29.41 -52.63 21.20
CA GLY A 358 30.85 -52.91 21.18
C GLY A 358 31.30 -53.59 19.88
N VAL A 359 32.45 -53.12 19.40
CA VAL A 359 33.57 -53.85 18.74
C VAL A 359 33.27 -55.19 18.05
N VAL A 360 33.39 -55.23 16.72
CA VAL A 360 34.15 -56.27 15.98
C VAL A 360 34.80 -55.61 14.75
N ALA A 361 36.11 -55.79 14.59
CA ALA A 361 36.92 -55.33 13.46
C ALA A 361 37.02 -56.41 12.37
N ALA A 362 37.11 -56.03 11.10
CA ALA A 362 38.21 -56.39 10.18
C ALA A 362 37.96 -56.02 8.70
N GLN A 363 38.97 -55.35 8.14
CA GLN A 363 39.61 -55.56 6.83
C GLN A 363 39.17 -54.83 5.53
N GLN A 364 40.24 -54.32 4.89
CA GLN A 364 40.47 -53.84 3.51
C GLN A 364 39.90 -52.45 3.17
N GLY A 365 40.64 -51.47 2.63
CA GLY A 365 42.02 -51.33 2.16
C GLY A 365 42.09 -50.05 1.28
N GLY A 366 43.25 -49.39 1.18
CA GLY A 366 43.55 -48.49 0.05
C GLY A 366 43.72 -46.97 0.31
N VAL A 367 44.93 -46.58 0.74
CA VAL A 367 45.85 -45.64 0.07
C VAL A 367 45.44 -44.17 -0.24
N ALA A 368 46.32 -43.26 0.26
CA ALA A 368 46.85 -42.01 -0.33
C ALA A 368 46.47 -40.62 0.25
N THR A 369 47.50 -40.06 0.92
CA THR A 369 48.08 -38.70 0.81
C THR A 369 47.39 -37.47 1.43
N ASP A 370 47.98 -37.08 2.55
CA ASP A 370 48.19 -35.74 3.17
C ASP A 370 48.81 -34.66 2.23
N PRO A 371 49.13 -33.41 2.68
CA PRO A 371 48.51 -32.54 3.71
C PRO A 371 48.52 -31.01 3.33
N GLY A 372 48.04 -30.16 4.26
CA GLY A 372 48.53 -28.78 4.46
C GLY A 372 47.43 -27.70 4.54
N THR A 373 47.48 -26.64 5.36
CA THR A 373 48.49 -26.10 6.29
C THR A 373 47.80 -24.97 7.11
N SER A 374 48.12 -24.89 8.42
CA SER A 374 48.15 -23.75 9.39
C SER A 374 47.21 -22.53 9.23
N ALA A 375 46.42 -22.09 10.23
CA ALA A 375 46.73 -21.51 11.57
C ALA A 375 46.98 -19.98 11.62
N GLY A 376 46.45 -19.33 12.67
CA GLY A 376 46.78 -17.97 13.19
C GLY A 376 45.65 -16.93 12.99
N SER A 377 44.84 -16.46 13.96
CA SER A 377 45.02 -15.90 15.32
C SER A 377 45.33 -14.38 15.41
N SER A 378 44.38 -13.68 16.07
CA SER A 378 44.50 -12.60 17.09
C SER A 378 44.77 -11.10 16.76
N GLY A 379 43.96 -10.26 17.46
CA GLY A 379 44.25 -8.89 17.93
C GLY A 379 43.60 -7.77 17.08
N GLY A 380 42.95 -6.70 17.57
CA GLY A 380 42.70 -6.14 18.89
C GLY A 380 42.56 -4.60 18.79
N GLY A 381 41.52 -3.98 19.37
CA GLY A 381 41.60 -2.66 20.03
C GLY A 381 41.31 -1.31 19.30
N LYS A 382 40.11 -0.77 19.57
CA LYS A 382 39.76 0.60 20.08
C LYS A 382 39.93 1.92 19.23
N LYS A 383 38.76 2.60 19.16
CA LYS A 383 38.43 4.05 19.32
C LYS A 383 38.59 5.05 18.15
N SER A 384 37.46 5.60 17.69
CA SER A 384 37.23 7.06 17.74
C SER A 384 35.72 7.39 17.85
N LYS A 385 35.38 8.30 18.76
CA LYS A 385 34.07 8.95 18.91
C LYS A 385 34.11 10.26 18.13
N LYS A 386 33.06 10.62 17.38
CA LYS A 386 32.70 12.02 17.10
C LYS A 386 31.20 12.17 16.79
N GLN A 387 30.53 12.86 17.73
CA GLN A 387 29.34 13.71 17.63
C GLN A 387 28.17 13.23 16.74
N ALA A 388 27.23 12.51 17.36
CA ALA A 388 25.84 12.51 16.91
C ALA A 388 25.16 13.77 17.46
N VAL A 389 24.80 14.69 16.56
CA VAL A 389 23.85 15.77 16.88
C VAL A 389 22.51 15.11 17.17
N ASP A 390 21.92 15.42 18.31
CA ASP A 390 20.70 14.78 18.80
C ASP A 390 19.51 15.20 17.93
N PHE A 391 19.22 14.39 16.92
CA PHE A 391 18.16 14.60 15.92
C PHE A 391 16.75 14.68 16.55
N TYR A 392 16.62 14.26 17.80
CA TYR A 392 15.37 14.29 18.58
C TYR A 392 14.87 15.72 18.86
N ALA A 393 15.75 16.71 19.00
CA ALA A 393 15.35 18.11 19.21
C ALA A 393 14.68 18.75 17.96
N VAL A 394 14.94 18.19 16.77
CA VAL A 394 14.34 18.70 15.51
C VAL A 394 12.92 18.16 15.34
N LEU A 395 12.63 16.96 15.82
CA LEU A 395 11.32 16.33 15.67
C LEU A 395 10.27 16.88 16.64
N GLU A 396 10.66 17.30 17.85
CA GLU A 396 9.74 17.99 18.77
C GLU A 396 9.30 19.36 18.22
N LYS A 397 10.21 20.11 17.59
CA LYS A 397 9.87 21.39 16.93
C LYS A 397 8.89 21.25 15.75
N PHE A 398 8.92 20.12 15.04
CA PHE A 398 7.94 19.84 13.98
C PHE A 398 6.55 19.48 14.52
N GLY A 399 6.48 18.92 15.74
CA GLY A 399 5.20 18.67 16.44
C GLY A 399 4.49 19.98 16.81
N GLU A 400 5.24 20.95 17.33
CA GLU A 400 4.69 22.26 17.74
C GLU A 400 4.27 23.14 16.55
N LEU A 401 4.96 23.05 15.40
CA LEU A 401 4.58 23.78 14.18
C LEU A 401 3.24 23.32 13.57
N SER A 402 2.84 22.07 13.80
CA SER A 402 1.55 21.55 13.29
C SER A 402 0.32 22.10 14.05
N LEU A 403 0.52 22.72 15.22
CA LEU A 403 -0.55 23.30 16.04
C LEU A 403 -0.76 24.80 15.79
N LEU A 404 0.11 25.46 15.02
CA LEU A 404 0.00 26.91 14.73
C LEU A 404 -0.74 27.22 13.41
N GLU A 405 -0.87 26.26 12.48
CA GLU A 405 -1.58 26.49 11.20
C GLU A 405 -3.12 26.49 11.31
N THR A 406 -3.69 26.29 12.50
CA THR A 406 -5.16 26.29 12.72
C THR A 406 -5.72 27.61 13.30
N ARG A 407 -4.95 28.71 13.33
CA ARG A 407 -5.39 30.01 13.87
C ARG A 407 -5.14 31.26 13.00
N CYS A 408 -5.16 31.15 11.67
CA CYS A 408 -5.28 32.33 10.81
C CYS A 408 -6.55 32.26 9.96
N GLY A 409 -7.57 33.04 10.36
CA GLY A 409 -8.77 33.31 9.58
C GLY A 409 -8.50 34.25 8.39
N PRO A 410 -9.52 34.54 7.57
CA PRO A 410 -9.35 35.27 6.33
C PRO A 410 -9.18 36.78 6.61
N GLN A 411 -8.02 37.33 6.25
CA GLN A 411 -7.85 38.77 6.07
C GLN A 411 -7.25 39.02 4.68
N THR A 412 -8.09 39.61 3.84
CA THR A 412 -7.79 40.62 2.81
C THR A 412 -6.32 40.85 2.45
N LEU A 413 -5.96 40.50 1.21
CA LEU A 413 -5.44 41.41 0.18
C LEU A 413 -5.43 40.71 -1.18
#